data_AF-A0A962RGG1-F1
#
_entry.id   AF-A0A962RGG1-F1
#
_cell.length_a   1.000
_cell.length_b   1.000
_cell.length_c   1.000
_cell.angle_alpha   90.00
_cell.angle_beta   90.00
_cell.angle_gamma   90.00
#
_symmetry.space_group_name_H-M   'P 1'
#
loop_
_entity.id
_entity.type
_entity.pdbx_description
1 polymer ?
#
loop_
_entity_poly.entity_id
_entity_poly.type
_entity_poly.pdbx_seq_one_letter_code
_entity_poly.pdbx_strand_id
1 'polypeptide(L)'
;MLSWQVGEVRITCIVETVWPVSPKFLFPQVDRERLGHMHWLKPHFVDEQNRMLLSIHALLIQSQGQCIMVDTCLGNDKQRDIEAWHMRSGPFLEQMRGA
;
A
#
# COMPACT_ATOMS: atom_id res chain seq x y z
N MET A 1 9.46 -8.77 3.16
CA MET A 1 8.26 -8.84 2.31
C MET A 1 7.25 -9.72 3.03
N LEU A 2 6.00 -9.31 3.13
CA LEU A 2 4.98 -10.12 3.81
C LEU A 2 4.54 -11.24 2.87
N SER A 3 4.49 -12.47 3.37
CA SER A 3 4.06 -13.65 2.61
C SER A 3 3.18 -14.53 3.47
N TRP A 4 2.19 -15.16 2.83
CA TRP A 4 1.24 -16.07 3.44
C TRP A 4 1.12 -17.34 2.61
N GLN A 5 0.88 -18.46 3.29
CA GLN A 5 0.54 -19.73 2.67
C GLN A 5 -0.93 -20.05 2.99
N VAL A 6 -1.73 -20.29 1.95
CA VAL A 6 -3.15 -20.66 2.06
C VAL A 6 -3.37 -21.95 1.28
N GLY A 7 -3.34 -23.09 1.97
CA GLY A 7 -3.30 -24.40 1.31
C GLY A 7 -2.05 -24.51 0.43
N GLU A 8 -2.23 -24.84 -0.85
CA GLU A 8 -1.16 -24.91 -1.86
C GLU A 8 -0.85 -23.56 -2.53
N VAL A 9 -1.47 -22.46 -2.08
CA VAL A 9 -1.31 -21.13 -2.67
C VAL A 9 -0.36 -20.28 -1.83
N ARG A 10 0.70 -19.77 -2.45
CA ARG A 10 1.56 -18.74 -1.84
C ARG A 10 1.11 -17.36 -2.30
N ILE A 11 1.00 -16.43 -1.35
CA ILE A 11 0.65 -15.03 -1.60
C ILE A 11 1.79 -14.17 -1.06
N THR A 12 2.34 -13.29 -1.88
CA THR A 12 3.38 -12.33 -1.50
C THR A 12 2.87 -10.91 -1.72
N CYS A 13 2.89 -10.08 -0.67
CA CYS A 13 2.55 -8.66 -0.78
C CYS A 13 3.78 -7.83 -1.12
N ILE A 14 3.73 -7.16 -2.27
CA ILE A 14 4.78 -6.27 -2.78
C ILE A 14 4.28 -4.83 -2.60
N VAL A 15 4.83 -4.14 -1.61
CA VAL A 15 4.45 -2.76 -1.29
C VAL A 15 5.21 -1.79 -2.21
N GLU A 16 4.49 -1.06 -3.05
CA GLU A 16 5.08 0.01 -3.86
C GLU A 16 5.41 1.22 -2.99
N THR A 17 4.46 1.61 -2.12
CA THR A 17 4.66 2.76 -1.22
C THR A 17 3.65 2.77 -0.08
N VAL A 18 4.01 3.45 1.01
CA VAL A 18 3.09 3.84 2.07
C VAL A 18 3.15 5.35 2.18
N TRP A 19 2.02 6.02 2.05
CA TRP A 19 1.97 7.48 2.01
C TRP A 19 1.01 8.05 3.06
N PRO A 20 1.41 9.06 3.85
CA PRO A 20 0.52 9.72 4.78
C PRO A 20 -0.49 10.59 4.02
N VAL A 21 -1.78 10.36 4.27
CA VAL A 21 -2.88 11.12 3.68
C VAL A 21 -3.75 11.76 4.77
N SER A 22 -4.45 12.83 4.41
CA SER A 22 -5.52 13.35 5.25
C SER A 22 -6.58 12.26 5.46
N PRO A 23 -7.14 12.07 6.67
CA PRO A 23 -8.20 11.09 6.89
C PRO A 23 -9.41 11.31 5.97
N LYS A 24 -9.71 12.58 5.67
CA LYS A 24 -10.77 13.00 4.75
C LYS A 24 -10.58 12.52 3.32
N PHE A 25 -9.37 12.11 2.93
CA PHE A 25 -9.09 11.59 1.59
C PHE A 25 -9.80 10.24 1.35
N LEU A 26 -9.90 9.39 2.37
CA LEU A 26 -10.54 8.07 2.30
C LEU A 26 -11.90 8.06 3.00
N PHE A 27 -12.00 8.79 4.11
CA PHE A 27 -13.17 8.82 4.97
C PHE A 27 -13.62 10.27 5.17
N PRO A 28 -14.50 10.81 4.29
CA PRO A 28 -14.88 12.22 4.32
C PRO A 28 -15.44 12.71 5.66
N GLN A 29 -16.02 11.80 6.45
CA GLN A 29 -16.62 12.09 7.75
C GLN A 29 -15.65 11.98 8.94
N VAL A 30 -14.39 11.59 8.72
CA VAL A 30 -13.40 11.43 9.79
C VAL A 30 -12.56 12.71 9.90
N ASP A 31 -12.55 13.28 11.10
CA ASP A 31 -11.65 14.38 11.47
C ASP A 31 -10.32 13.86 12.05
N ARG A 32 -9.29 14.70 12.03
CA ARG A 32 -7.96 14.35 12.58
C ARG A 32 -7.96 14.24 14.10
N GLU A 33 -8.88 14.94 14.76
CA GLU A 33 -8.97 14.99 16.22
C GLU A 33 -9.39 13.63 16.78
N ARG A 34 -10.42 12.99 16.19
CA ARG A 34 -10.85 11.63 16.55
C ARG A 34 -9.73 10.61 16.44
N LEU A 35 -8.90 10.71 15.40
CA LEU A 35 -7.74 9.81 15.25
C LEU A 35 -6.70 10.03 16.36
N GLY A 36 -6.55 11.25 16.87
CA GLY A 36 -5.67 11.56 17.98
C GLY A 36 -6.04 10.80 19.26
N HIS A 37 -7.32 10.49 19.47
CA HIS A 37 -7.79 9.71 20.61
C HIS A 37 -7.67 8.19 20.41
N MET A 38 -7.42 7.72 19.19
CA MET A 38 -7.33 6.30 18.85
C MET A 38 -5.88 5.82 18.89
N HIS A 39 -5.26 5.84 20.07
CA HIS A 39 -3.83 5.53 20.24
C HIS A 39 -3.41 4.15 19.68
N TRP A 40 -4.31 3.17 19.66
CA TRP A 40 -4.05 1.83 19.12
C TRP A 40 -3.79 1.80 17.60
N LEU A 41 -4.16 2.87 16.87
CA LEU A 41 -3.85 3.01 15.45
C LEU A 41 -2.39 3.41 15.19
N LYS A 42 -1.72 4.02 16.18
CA LYS A 42 -0.34 4.45 16.05
C LYS A 42 0.63 3.31 16.41
N PRO A 43 1.78 3.22 15.73
CA PRO A 43 2.23 4.03 14.59
C PRO A 43 1.84 3.44 13.22
N HIS A 44 1.13 2.30 13.21
CA HIS A 44 1.05 1.44 12.02
C HIS A 44 -0.02 1.85 11.00
N PHE A 45 -1.09 2.50 11.44
CA PHE A 45 -2.21 2.95 10.59
C PHE A 45 -2.35 4.47 10.56
N VAL A 46 -1.88 5.14 11.62
CA VAL A 46 -1.88 6.58 11.77
C VAL A 46 -0.50 7.01 12.24
N ASP A 47 0.04 8.09 11.67
CA ASP A 47 1.34 8.64 12.07
C ASP A 47 1.25 9.57 13.28
N GLU A 48 2.39 10.07 13.74
CA GLU A 48 2.44 10.97 14.89
C GLU A 48 1.66 12.28 14.69
N GLN A 49 1.48 12.71 13.44
CA GLN A 49 0.73 13.91 13.06
C GLN A 49 -0.76 13.64 12.80
N ASN A 50 -1.27 12.46 13.21
CA ASN A 50 -2.65 12.02 13.01
C ASN A 50 -3.07 11.98 11.52
N ARG A 51 -2.13 11.68 10.62
CA ARG A 51 -2.40 11.37 9.20
C ARG A 51 -2.53 9.86 9.05
N MET A 52 -3.43 9.43 8.17
CA MET A 52 -3.59 8.00 7.87
C MET A 52 -2.48 7.51 6.95
N LEU A 53 -1.93 6.34 7.23
CA LEU A 53 -0.95 5.68 6.38
C LEU A 53 -1.66 4.83 5.32
N LEU A 54 -1.69 5.31 4.07
CA LEU A 54 -2.25 4.58 2.93
C LEU A 54 -1.16 3.71 2.30
N SER A 55 -1.31 2.40 2.40
CA SER A 55 -0.45 1.43 1.71
C SER A 55 -0.97 1.16 0.30
N ILE A 56 -0.10 1.29 -0.69
CA ILE A 56 -0.34 0.90 -2.07
C ILE A 56 0.57 -0.28 -2.37
N HIS A 57 -0.02 -1.41 -2.73
CA HIS A 57 0.68 -2.68 -2.93
C HIS A 57 -0.05 -3.56 -3.94
N ALA A 58 0.68 -4.52 -4.48
CA ALA A 58 0.14 -5.60 -5.29
C ALA A 58 0.29 -6.93 -4.56
N LEU A 59 -0.52 -7.92 -4.93
CA LEU A 59 -0.39 -9.29 -4.45
C LEU A 59 0.07 -10.19 -5.58
N LEU A 60 1.20 -10.86 -5.36
CA LEU A 60 1.67 -11.93 -6.23
C LEU A 60 1.14 -13.26 -5.69
N ILE A 61 0.33 -13.95 -6.49
CA ILE A 61 -0.30 -15.22 -6.14
C ILE A 61 0.35 -16.32 -6.97
N GLN A 62 0.94 -17.30 -6.30
CA GLN A 62 1.55 -18.48 -6.91
C GLN A 62 0.69 -19.70 -6.59
N SER A 63 0.12 -20.31 -7.63
CA SER A 63 -0.79 -21.46 -7.50
C SER A 63 -0.69 -22.36 -8.72
N GLN A 64 -0.54 -23.67 -8.52
CA GLN A 64 -0.53 -24.69 -9.60
C GLN A 64 0.44 -24.35 -10.76
N GLY A 65 1.62 -23.82 -10.44
CA GLY A 65 2.63 -23.41 -11.42
C GLY A 65 2.34 -22.09 -12.14
N GLN A 66 1.25 -21.41 -11.82
CA GLN A 66 0.92 -20.09 -12.34
C GLN A 66 1.40 -18.99 -11.39
N CYS A 67 1.70 -17.83 -11.97
CA CYS A 67 2.06 -16.61 -11.26
C CYS A 67 1.07 -15.52 -11.67
N ILE A 68 0.23 -15.09 -10.75
CA ILE A 68 -0.89 -14.18 -10.98
C ILE A 68 -0.64 -12.90 -10.20
N MET A 69 -0.64 -11.76 -10.89
CA MET A 69 -0.56 -10.45 -10.25
C MET A 69 -1.97 -9.89 -10.04
N VAL A 70 -2.27 -9.49 -8.80
CA VAL A 70 -3.48 -8.73 -8.46
C VAL A 70 -3.08 -7.28 -8.21
N ASP A 71 -3.70 -6.39 -9.00
CA ASP A 71 -3.38 -4.97 -9.14
C ASP A 71 -1.96 -4.67 -9.64
N THR A 72 -1.73 -3.42 -10.06
CA THR A 72 -0.42 -2.95 -10.56
C THR A 72 -0.03 -1.59 -10.01
N CYS A 73 -0.66 -1.18 -8.90
CA CYS A 73 -0.32 0.02 -8.14
C CYS A 73 -0.34 1.33 -8.97
N LEU A 74 0.48 2.33 -8.59
CA LEU A 74 0.59 3.63 -9.26
C LEU A 74 1.43 3.55 -10.54
N GLY A 75 2.54 2.81 -10.48
CA GLY A 75 3.47 2.64 -11.59
C GLY A 75 4.43 3.82 -11.78
N ASN A 76 5.61 3.51 -12.28
CA ASN A 76 6.62 4.51 -12.61
C ASN A 76 6.23 5.30 -13.88
N ASP A 77 6.67 6.56 -13.93
CA ASP A 77 6.60 7.43 -15.11
C ASP A 77 5.17 7.68 -15.62
N LYS A 78 4.17 7.54 -14.73
CA LYS A 78 2.76 7.78 -15.04
C LYS A 78 2.32 9.18 -14.62
N GLN A 79 1.56 9.84 -15.48
CA GLN A 79 0.84 11.05 -15.11
C GLN A 79 -0.29 10.69 -14.13
N ARG A 80 -0.30 11.37 -12.98
CA ARG A 80 -1.33 11.26 -11.93
C ARG A 80 -1.74 12.66 -11.46
N ASP A 81 -2.98 12.81 -11.00
CA ASP A 81 -3.50 14.10 -10.51
C ASP A 81 -2.95 14.46 -9.13
N ILE A 82 -2.57 13.45 -8.34
CA ILE A 82 -1.94 13.66 -7.04
C ILE A 82 -0.45 13.84 -7.25
N GLU A 83 0.07 15.01 -6.87
CA GLU A 83 1.48 15.39 -7.04
C GLU A 83 2.45 14.35 -6.48
N ALA A 84 2.20 13.84 -5.26
CA ALA A 84 3.01 12.79 -4.64
C ALA A 84 3.02 11.46 -5.42
N TRP A 85 2.07 11.28 -6.33
CA TRP A 85 1.90 10.09 -7.17
C TRP A 85 2.31 10.28 -8.62
N HIS A 86 2.57 11.53 -9.04
CA HIS A 86 2.85 11.90 -10.41
C HIS A 86 4.31 11.59 -10.78
N MET A 87 4.53 10.97 -11.94
CA MET A 87 5.86 10.70 -12.53
C MET A 87 6.84 10.06 -11.54
N ARG A 88 6.33 9.11 -10.73
CA ARG A 88 7.13 8.40 -9.74
C ARG A 88 8.22 7.56 -10.39
N SER A 89 9.29 7.32 -9.64
CA SER A 89 10.27 6.29 -9.94
C SER A 89 10.63 5.57 -8.64
N GLY A 90 10.45 4.25 -8.62
CA GLY A 90 10.71 3.41 -7.46
C GLY A 90 11.03 1.96 -7.81
N PRO A 91 11.44 1.17 -6.80
CA PRO A 91 12.01 -0.18 -7.00
C PRO A 91 10.95 -1.27 -7.20
N PHE A 92 9.68 -0.93 -7.45
CA PHE A 92 8.57 -1.89 -7.47
C PHE A 92 8.83 -3.07 -8.42
N LEU A 93 9.34 -2.81 -9.62
CA LEU A 93 9.64 -3.88 -10.59
C LEU A 93 10.80 -4.78 -10.16
N GLU A 94 11.79 -4.24 -9.45
CA GLU A 94 12.90 -5.02 -8.90
C GLU A 94 12.42 -5.90 -7.75
N GLN A 95 11.63 -5.32 -6.84
CA GLN A 95 11.01 -6.06 -5.74
C GLN A 95 10.06 -7.14 -6.23
N MET A 96 9.28 -6.87 -7.28
CA MET A 96 8.39 -7.84 -7.91
C MET A 96 9.16 -9.02 -8.52
N ARG A 97 10.31 -8.77 -9.17
CA ARG A 97 11.13 -9.86 -9.74
C ARG A 97 11.77 -10.75 -8.67
N GLY A 98 12.01 -10.21 -7.48
CA GLY A 98 12.56 -10.95 -6.34
C GLY A 98 11.53 -11.64 -5.45
N ALA A 99 10.23 -11.50 -5.75
CA ALA A 99 9.11 -12.00 -4.95
C ALA A 99 8.70 -13.44 -5.30
#